data_AF-A0A963X7A1-F1
#
_entry.id   AF-A0A963X7A1-F1
#
_cell.length_a   1.000
_cell.length_b   1.000
_cell.length_c   1.000
_cell.angle_alpha   90.00
_cell.angle_beta   90.00
_cell.angle_gamma   90.00
#
_symmetry.space_group_name_H-M   'P 1'
#
loop_
_entity.id
_entity.type
_entity.pdbx_description
1 polymer ?
#
loop_
_entity_poly.entity_id
_entity_poly.type
_entity_poly.pdbx_seq_one_letter_code
_entity_poly.pdbx_strand_id
1 'polypeptide(L)' 'AGAAGTAAMVGRTVAEVERDLIIDTLSHCLGNRTHAANILGISIRTLRNKLKQYAEDGVAVPLPGDGERPAF' A
#
# COMPACT_ATOMS: atom_id res chain seq x y z
N ALA A 1 -14.34 -11.31 -3.42
CA ALA A 1 -14.90 -10.30 -4.34
C ALA A 1 -13.85 -9.22 -4.52
N GLY A 2 -13.32 -8.87 -5.68
CA GLY A 2 -13.51 -9.38 -7.03
C GLY A 2 -12.29 -8.93 -7.84
N ALA A 3 -11.82 -9.76 -8.76
CA ALA A 3 -10.88 -9.28 -9.77
C ALA A 3 -11.67 -8.37 -10.70
N ALA A 4 -11.75 -7.09 -10.36
CA ALA A 4 -12.21 -6.08 -11.27
C ALA A 4 -11.22 -6.09 -12.44
N GLY A 5 -11.63 -6.68 -13.56
CA GLY A 5 -10.81 -6.75 -14.77
C GLY A 5 -10.31 -5.36 -15.15
N THR A 6 -9.24 -5.28 -15.94
CA THR A 6 -8.61 -4.01 -16.34
C THR A 6 -9.59 -2.94 -16.85
N ALA A 7 -10.77 -3.34 -17.36
CA ALA A 7 -11.90 -2.48 -17.68
C ALA A 7 -12.37 -1.56 -16.52
N ALA A 8 -12.33 -2.02 -15.27
CA ALA A 8 -12.67 -1.21 -14.10
C ALA A 8 -11.58 -0.20 -13.71
N MET A 9 -10.37 -0.31 -14.27
CA MET A 9 -9.28 0.64 -14.10
C MET A 9 -9.36 1.79 -15.13
N VAL A 10 -10.14 1.62 -16.21
CA VAL A 10 -10.26 2.61 -17.28
C VAL A 10 -11.07 3.81 -16.79
N GLY A 11 -10.48 5.01 -16.89
CA GLY A 11 -11.10 6.27 -16.43
C GLY A 11 -10.72 6.70 -15.02
N ARG A 12 -10.04 5.84 -14.25
CA ARG A 12 -9.42 6.21 -12.96
C ARG A 12 -8.02 6.75 -13.17
N THR A 13 -7.58 7.63 -12.29
CA THR A 13 -6.20 8.14 -12.34
C THR A 13 -5.22 7.05 -11.90
N VAL A 14 -4.00 7.11 -12.43
CA VAL A 14 -2.92 6.21 -11.99
C VAL A 14 -2.68 6.33 -10.48
N ALA A 15 -2.87 7.52 -9.91
CA ALA A 15 -2.73 7.77 -8.48
C ALA A 15 -3.78 7.04 -7.62
N GLU A 16 -5.02 6.92 -8.09
CA GLU A 16 -6.07 6.15 -7.40
C GLU A 16 -5.81 4.66 -7.50
N VAL A 17 -5.51 4.17 -8.70
CA VAL A 17 -5.21 2.75 -8.93
C VAL A 17 -4.01 2.30 -8.11
N GLU A 18 -2.94 3.09 -8.10
CA GLU A 18 -1.75 2.80 -7.31
C GLU A 18 -2.05 2.77 -5.80
N ARG A 19 -2.90 3.69 -5.33
CA ARG A 19 -3.29 3.79 -3.93
C ARG A 19 -4.07 2.56 -3.47
N ASP A 20 -5.07 2.14 -4.25
CA ASP A 20 -5.83 0.92 -3.99
C ASP A 20 -4.90 -0.30 -3.98
N LEU A 21 -3.99 -0.40 -4.96
CA LEU A 21 -2.99 -1.47 -5.04
C LEU A 21 -2.13 -1.54 -3.78
N ILE A 22 -1.64 -0.41 -3.29
CA ILE A 22 -0.80 -0.35 -2.10
C ILE A 22 -1.57 -0.79 -0.86
N ILE A 23 -2.81 -0.32 -0.69
CA ILE A 23 -3.65 -0.65 0.45
C ILE A 23 -4.02 -2.14 0.44
N ASP A 24 -4.42 -2.68 -0.71
CA ASP A 24 -4.73 -4.10 -0.87
C ASP A 24 -3.49 -4.96 -0.57
N THR A 25 -2.33 -4.57 -1.09
CA THR A 25 -1.08 -5.29 -0.82
C THR A 25 -0.70 -5.23 0.66
N LEU A 26 -0.88 -4.09 1.32
CA LEU A 26 -0.64 -3.94 2.76
C LEU A 26 -1.59 -4.77 3.60
N SER A 27 -2.87 -4.81 3.23
CA SER A 27 -3.89 -5.64 3.86
C SER A 27 -3.55 -7.13 3.71
N HIS A 28 -3.11 -7.53 2.51
CA HIS A 28 -2.64 -8.89 2.22
C HIS A 28 -1.34 -9.24 2.99
N CYS A 29 -0.50 -8.24 3.29
CA CYS A 29 0.72 -8.40 4.07
C CYS A 29 0.52 -8.22 5.59
N LEU A 30 -0.72 -8.13 6.07
CA LEU A 30 -1.06 -7.93 7.48
C LEU A 30 -0.35 -6.70 8.11
N GLY A 31 -0.14 -5.64 7.33
CA GLY A 31 0.54 -4.42 7.80
C GLY A 31 2.07 -4.47 7.75
N ASN A 32 2.68 -5.53 7.19
CA ASN A 32 4.12 -5.59 6.99
C ASN A 32 4.56 -4.75 5.78
N ARG A 33 4.99 -3.52 6.06
CA ARG A 33 5.43 -2.55 5.04
C ARG A 33 6.65 -3.03 4.24
N THR A 34 7.58 -3.75 4.86
CA THR A 34 8.77 -4.27 4.17
C THR A 34 8.39 -5.31 3.13
N HIS A 35 7.48 -6.21 3.48
CA HIS A 35 7.00 -7.24 2.55
C HIS A 35 6.15 -6.64 1.42
N ALA A 36 5.25 -5.71 1.75
CA ALA A 36 4.46 -4.99 0.75
C ALA A 36 5.36 -4.20 -0.23
N ALA A 37 6.41 -3.53 0.26
CA ALA A 37 7.37 -2.82 -0.59
C ALA A 37 8.08 -3.76 -1.57
N ASN A 38 8.49 -4.94 -1.10
CA ASN A 38 9.12 -5.96 -1.95
C ASN A 38 8.15 -6.51 -3.01
N ILE A 39 6.89 -6.78 -2.65
CA ILE A 39 5.87 -7.25 -3.59
C ILE A 39 5.56 -6.20 -4.66
N LEU A 40 5.48 -4.92 -4.25
CA LEU A 40 5.26 -3.79 -5.15
C LEU A 40 6.50 -3.43 -5.99
N GLY A 41 7.67 -3.99 -5.67
CA GLY A 41 8.93 -3.69 -6.36
C GLY A 41 9.46 -2.28 -6.11
N ILE A 42 9.06 -1.63 -5.01
CA ILE A 42 9.51 -0.28 -4.65
C ILE A 42 10.32 -0.31 -3.34
N SER A 43 11.18 0.70 -3.15
CA SER A 43 11.90 0.84 -1.88
C SER A 43 10.94 1.13 -0.72
N ILE A 44 11.28 0.62 0.47
CA ILE A 44 10.54 0.90 1.72
C ILE A 44 10.39 2.42 1.99
N ARG A 45 11.39 3.22 1.60
CA ARG A 45 11.32 4.70 1.67
C ARG A 45 10.19 5.26 0.81
N THR A 46 10.07 4.78 -0.43
CA THR A 46 9.02 5.21 -1.37
C THR A 46 7.66 4.81 -0.85
N LEU A 47 7.51 3.57 -0.37
CA LEU A 47 6.27 3.11 0.24
C LEU A 47 5.89 4.01 1.44
N ARG A 48 6.85 4.32 2.31
CA ARG A 48 6.63 5.18 3.48
C ARG A 48 6.23 6.60 3.10
N ASN A 49 6.84 7.17 2.06
CA ASN A 49 6.45 8.49 1.53
C ASN A 49 5.03 8.47 0.97
N LYS A 50 4.66 7.43 0.20
CA LYS A 50 3.31 7.27 -0.33
C LYS A 50 2.28 7.11 0.79
N LEU A 51 2.58 6.29 1.81
CA LEU A 51 1.70 6.14 2.97
C LEU A 51 1.51 7.45 3.74
N LYS A 52 2.58 8.26 3.86
CA LYS A 52 2.46 9.59 4.47
C LYS A 52 1.56 10.50 3.64
N GLN A 53 1.77 10.54 2.31
CA GLN A 53 0.90 11.29 1.41
C GLN A 53 -0.55 10.84 1.51
N TYR A 54 -0.83 9.54 1.54
CA TYR A 54 -2.19 9.02 1.67
C TYR A 54 -2.82 9.37 3.02
N ALA A 55 -2.04 9.37 4.10
CA ALA A 55 -2.52 9.84 5.41
C ALA A 55 -2.83 11.36 5.40
N GLU A 56 -2.02 12.16 4.70
CA GLU A 56 -2.26 13.60 4.51
C GLU A 56 -3.49 13.85 3.60
N ASP A 57 -3.73 12.98 2.63
CA ASP A 57 -4.90 13.00 1.73
C ASP A 57 -6.19 12.49 2.42
N GLY A 58 -6.12 12.09 3.70
CA GLY A 58 -7.28 11.61 4.47
C GLY A 58 -7.69 10.16 4.19
N VAL A 59 -6.84 9.38 3.53
CA VAL A 59 -7.10 7.96 3.25
C VAL A 59 -6.72 7.11 4.46
N ALA A 60 -7.59 6.17 4.80
CA ALA A 60 -7.40 5.22 5.90
C ALA A 60 -6.24 4.27 5.59
N VAL A 61 -5.03 4.68 5.93
CA VAL A 61 -3.84 3.84 5.83
C VAL A 61 -3.83 2.88 7.01
N PRO A 62 -3.81 1.54 6.79
CA PRO A 62 -3.69 0.60 7.87
C PRO A 62 -2.41 0.89 8.65
N LEU A 63 -2.59 1.17 9.95
CA LEU A 63 -1.47 1.47 10.82
C LEU A 63 -0.49 0.30 10.76
N PRO A 64 0.81 0.59 10.67
CA PRO A 64 1.79 -0.46 10.70
C PRO A 64 1.72 -1.12 12.07
N GLY A 65 1.25 -2.36 12.10
CA GLY A 65 1.54 -3.24 13.22
C GLY A 65 3.06 -3.29 13.34
N ASP A 66 3.54 -3.07 14.56
CA ASP A 66 4.91 -3.22 15.04
C ASP A 66 5.59 -4.47 14.46
N GLY A 67 6.01 -4.39 13.20
CA GLY A 67 6.77 -5.43 12.52
C GLY A 67 8.17 -5.37 13.06
N GLU A 68 8.34 -5.96 14.23
CA GLU A 68 9.60 -6.47 14.77
C GLU A 68 10.71 -5.41 14.75
N ARG A 69 10.81 -4.60 15.82
CA ARG A 69 12.17 -4.23 16.24
C ARG A 69 12.87 -5.57 16.46
N PRO A 70 13.89 -5.98 15.68
CA PRO A 70 14.74 -7.04 16.17
C PRO A 70 15.28 -6.54 17.50
N ALA A 71 14.87 -7.18 18.58
CA ALA A 71 15.39 -6.92 19.91
C ALA A 71 16.79 -7.51 19.96
N PHE A 72 17.77 -6.83 19.36
CA PHE A 72 19.18 -7.14 19.49
C PHE A 72 19.98 -5.84 19.49
#